data_AF-A0A8X6J4D2-F1
#
_entry.id   AF-A0A8X6J4D2-F1
#
_cell.length_a   1.000
_cell.length_b   1.000
_cell.length_c   1.000
_cell.angle_alpha   90.00
_cell.angle_beta   90.00
_cell.angle_gamma   90.00
#
_symmetry.space_group_name_H-M   'P 1'
#
loop_
_entity.id
_entity.type
_entity.pdbx_description
1 polymer ?
#
loop_
_entity_poly.entity_id
_entity_poly.type
_entity_poly.pdbx_seq_one_letter_code
_entity_poly.pdbx_strand_id
1 'polypeptide(L)'
;MFRVFTYRNSYKYVDILHLLVKSYNDTEHHSIGMAPSQVTREVEPQIFKKLYGFLEKNPKVILNKGDLVRISKANKTFRRGYLPGWCDEVFRVTKVYFSHPTTFELQDLKSEAIKGRFYAEELQKISKRSDDYWRIEKVLKTKGIGRKKEYYVKWQGFDERFNSWVKEAWMR
;
A
#
# COMPACT_ATOMS: atom_id res chain seq x y z
N MET A 1 -4.26 -30.92 -6.90
CA MET A 1 -5.66 -30.47 -7.05
C MET A 1 -6.12 -30.50 -8.51
N PHE A 2 -5.60 -29.65 -9.42
CA PHE A 2 -6.06 -29.59 -10.82
C PHE A 2 -6.03 -30.92 -11.58
N ARG A 3 -5.00 -31.76 -11.36
CA ARG A 3 -4.92 -33.11 -11.94
C ARG A 3 -6.14 -33.98 -11.61
N VAL A 4 -6.68 -33.86 -10.39
CA VAL A 4 -7.85 -34.62 -9.93
C VAL A 4 -9.13 -34.10 -10.57
N PHE A 5 -9.24 -32.78 -10.78
CA PHE A 5 -10.37 -32.19 -11.48
C PHE A 5 -10.43 -32.63 -12.94
N THR A 6 -9.29 -32.65 -13.64
CA THR A 6 -9.22 -33.15 -15.01
C THR A 6 -9.61 -34.63 -15.09
N TYR A 7 -9.10 -35.46 -14.17
CA TYR A 7 -9.41 -36.89 -14.14
C TYR A 7 -10.90 -37.18 -13.87
N ARG A 8 -11.53 -36.43 -12.96
CA ARG A 8 -12.95 -36.61 -12.59
C ARG A 8 -13.92 -35.86 -13.50
N ASN A 9 -13.41 -35.04 -14.42
CA ASN A 9 -14.18 -34.08 -15.21
C ASN A 9 -15.19 -33.26 -14.36
N SER A 10 -14.75 -32.82 -13.17
CA SER A 10 -15.59 -32.08 -12.23
C SER A 10 -14.75 -31.19 -11.32
N TYR A 11 -15.23 -29.97 -11.08
CA TYR A 11 -14.62 -29.01 -10.17
C TYR A 11 -15.16 -29.11 -8.73
N LYS A 12 -16.04 -30.09 -8.44
CA LYS A 12 -16.57 -30.30 -7.09
C LYS A 12 -15.45 -30.84 -6.17
N TYR A 13 -14.87 -29.94 -5.39
CA TYR A 13 -13.71 -30.26 -4.55
C TYR A 13 -14.07 -30.74 -3.14
N VAL A 14 -15.31 -30.50 -2.68
CA VAL A 14 -15.75 -30.81 -1.31
C VAL A 14 -15.56 -32.31 -1.01
N ASP A 15 -15.96 -33.17 -1.94
CA ASP A 15 -15.90 -34.63 -1.77
C ASP A 15 -14.46 -35.19 -1.73
N ILE A 16 -13.48 -34.42 -2.21
CA ILE A 16 -12.05 -34.80 -2.21
C ILE A 16 -11.21 -34.00 -1.23
N LEU A 17 -11.81 -33.03 -0.53
CA LEU A 17 -11.06 -32.08 0.28
C LEU A 17 -10.26 -32.80 1.36
N HIS A 18 -10.86 -33.77 2.05
CA HIS A 18 -10.18 -34.58 3.06
C HIS A 18 -8.98 -35.35 2.50
N LEU A 19 -9.12 -35.94 1.31
CA LEU A 19 -8.02 -36.65 0.65
C LEU A 19 -6.89 -35.70 0.23
N LEU A 20 -7.23 -34.50 -0.23
CA LEU A 20 -6.24 -33.47 -0.60
C LEU A 20 -5.47 -32.96 0.61
N VAL A 21 -6.16 -32.68 1.73
CA VAL A 21 -5.52 -32.24 2.97
C VAL A 21 -4.59 -33.32 3.50
N LYS A 22 -5.05 -34.58 3.53
CA LYS A 22 -4.21 -35.72 3.94
C LYS A 22 -2.96 -35.83 3.07
N SER A 23 -3.13 -35.87 1.75
CA SER A 23 -2.01 -35.95 0.81
C SER A 23 -1.04 -34.77 0.99
N TYR A 24 -1.53 -33.55 1.18
CA TYR A 24 -0.67 -32.38 1.36
C TYR A 24 0.13 -32.42 2.65
N ASN A 25 -0.50 -32.86 3.75
CA ASN A 25 0.13 -32.94 5.05
C ASN A 25 1.15 -34.08 5.16
N ASP A 26 0.95 -35.18 4.41
CA ASP A 26 1.83 -36.35 4.43
C ASP A 26 2.94 -36.29 3.36
N THR A 27 2.85 -35.35 2.41
CA THR A 27 3.89 -35.16 1.40
C THR A 27 5.01 -34.28 1.94
N GLU A 28 6.26 -34.66 1.69
CA GLU A 28 7.41 -33.82 2.02
C GLU A 28 7.43 -32.55 1.17
N HIS A 29 7.55 -31.39 1.83
CA HIS A 29 7.65 -30.11 1.13
C HIS A 29 9.11 -29.72 0.99
N HIS A 30 9.56 -29.44 -0.24
CA HIS A 30 10.96 -29.09 -0.53
C HIS A 30 11.52 -27.94 0.33
N SER A 31 10.70 -26.91 0.60
CA SER A 31 11.10 -25.74 1.38
C SER A 31 11.51 -26.08 2.82
N ILE A 32 10.73 -26.92 3.51
CA ILE A 32 11.00 -27.33 4.89
C ILE A 32 11.83 -28.63 4.95
N GLY A 33 11.73 -29.49 3.94
CA GLY A 33 12.41 -30.78 3.84
C GLY A 33 11.77 -31.91 4.66
N MET A 34 10.51 -31.77 5.04
CA MET A 34 9.74 -32.79 5.76
C MET A 34 8.24 -32.65 5.47
N ALA A 35 7.45 -33.64 5.87
CA ALA A 35 6.00 -33.58 5.76
C ALA A 35 5.39 -32.67 6.84
N PRO A 36 4.40 -31.80 6.52
CA PRO A 36 3.74 -30.96 7.52
C PRO A 36 3.17 -31.73 8.72
N SER A 37 2.69 -32.96 8.52
CA SER A 37 2.16 -33.80 9.60
C SER A 37 3.21 -34.23 10.63
N GLN A 38 4.50 -34.14 10.29
CA GLN A 38 5.63 -34.50 11.14
C GLN A 38 6.26 -33.30 11.87
N VAL A 39 5.74 -32.08 11.66
CA VAL A 39 6.29 -30.86 12.26
C VAL A 39 5.92 -30.80 13.75
N THR A 40 6.93 -30.79 14.61
CA THR A 40 6.79 -30.62 16.07
C THR A 40 7.39 -29.28 16.52
N ARG A 41 7.03 -28.83 17.74
CA ARG A 41 7.57 -27.58 18.33
C ARG A 41 9.08 -27.58 18.50
N GLU A 42 9.69 -28.77 18.62
CA GLU A 42 11.14 -28.93 18.78
C GLU A 42 11.89 -28.66 17.47
N VAL A 43 11.29 -28.99 16.33
CA VAL A 43 11.87 -28.84 14.99
C VAL A 43 11.57 -27.44 14.42
N GLU A 44 10.57 -26.74 14.97
CA GLU A 44 10.17 -25.38 14.57
C GLU A 44 11.35 -24.40 14.43
N PRO A 45 12.33 -24.29 15.37
CA PRO A 45 13.44 -23.36 15.23
C PRO A 45 14.35 -23.70 14.04
N GLN A 46 14.51 -24.99 13.72
CA GLN A 46 15.32 -25.44 12.59
C GLN A 46 14.62 -25.11 11.26
N ILE A 47 13.31 -25.34 11.19
CA ILE A 47 12.48 -24.95 10.04
C ILE A 47 12.51 -23.45 9.84
N PHE A 48 12.33 -22.67 10.91
CA PHE A 48 12.38 -21.21 10.87
C PHE A 48 13.73 -20.72 10.35
N LYS A 49 14.84 -21.26 10.88
CA LYS A 49 16.19 -20.92 10.42
C LYS A 49 16.40 -21.29 8.94
N LYS A 50 15.86 -22.41 8.48
CA LYS A 50 15.95 -22.82 7.06
C LYS A 50 15.15 -21.89 6.14
N LEU A 51 13.94 -21.50 6.55
CA LEU A 51 13.05 -20.65 5.75
C LEU A 51 13.47 -19.17 5.77
N TYR A 52 13.92 -18.67 6.92
CA TYR A 52 14.07 -17.24 7.19
C TYR A 52 15.46 -16.83 7.71
N GLY A 53 16.34 -17.77 8.04
CA GLY A 53 17.61 -17.50 8.72
C GLY A 53 18.65 -16.70 7.92
N PHE A 54 18.39 -16.37 6.65
CA PHE A 54 19.36 -15.70 5.76
C PHE A 54 18.76 -14.65 4.82
N LEU A 55 17.78 -13.87 5.25
CA LEU A 55 17.22 -12.83 4.39
C LEU A 55 17.27 -11.46 5.07
N GLU A 56 18.47 -10.91 5.23
CA GLU A 56 18.62 -9.44 5.25
C GLU A 56 18.34 -8.91 3.84
N LYS A 57 17.06 -8.91 3.44
CA LYS A 57 16.64 -8.09 2.32
C LYS A 57 16.60 -6.66 2.82
N ASN A 58 17.66 -5.92 2.52
CA ASN A 58 17.65 -4.48 2.70
C ASN A 58 16.40 -3.91 2.00
N PRO A 59 15.53 -3.18 2.72
CA PRO A 59 14.35 -2.60 2.10
C PRO A 59 14.82 -1.65 0.98
N LYS A 60 14.25 -1.83 -0.22
CA LYS A 60 14.68 -1.13 -1.44
C LYS A 60 14.41 0.38 -1.39
N VAL A 61 13.55 0.82 -0.47
CA VAL A 61 13.10 2.20 -0.36
C VAL A 61 13.35 2.69 1.06
N ILE A 62 14.29 3.62 1.19
CA ILE A 62 14.59 4.31 2.45
C ILE A 62 13.77 5.59 2.48
N LEU A 63 12.67 5.59 3.25
CA LEU A 63 11.92 6.80 3.59
C LEU A 63 12.39 7.32 4.94
N ASN A 64 12.59 8.63 5.04
CA ASN A 64 13.01 9.29 6.26
C ASN A 64 11.85 10.05 6.90
N LYS A 65 11.96 10.29 8.21
CA LYS A 65 11.06 11.20 8.91
C LYS A 65 11.06 12.56 8.22
N GLY A 66 9.86 13.06 7.92
CA GLY A 66 9.64 14.34 7.28
C GLY A 66 9.47 14.28 5.77
N ASP A 67 9.75 13.14 5.12
CA ASP A 67 9.49 12.95 3.70
C ASP A 67 8.00 13.09 3.39
N LEU A 68 7.70 13.70 2.24
CA LEU A 68 6.35 13.76 1.70
C LEU A 68 6.09 12.53 0.84
N VAL A 69 4.94 11.90 1.03
CA VAL A 69 4.56 10.65 0.39
C VAL A 69 3.10 10.65 -0.07
N ARG A 70 2.80 9.81 -1.06
CA ARG A 70 1.44 9.43 -1.45
C ARG A 70 1.18 7.98 -1.08
N ILE A 71 -0.06 7.67 -0.76
CA ILE A 71 -0.51 6.31 -0.43
C ILE A 71 -1.06 5.63 -1.70
N SER A 72 -0.83 4.33 -1.85
CA SER A 72 -1.42 3.56 -2.95
C SER A 72 -2.95 3.45 -2.82
N LYS A 73 -3.66 3.51 -3.94
CA LYS A 73 -5.12 3.32 -3.97
C LYS A 73 -5.43 1.82 -3.80
N ALA A 74 -6.37 1.51 -2.92
CA ALA A 74 -6.85 0.14 -2.73
C ALA A 74 -7.34 -0.45 -4.06
N ASN A 75 -6.90 -1.68 -4.36
CA ASN A 75 -7.29 -2.38 -5.58
C ASN A 75 -8.77 -2.80 -5.48
N LYS A 76 -9.58 -2.36 -6.44
CA LYS A 76 -10.94 -2.90 -6.67
C LYS A 76 -10.86 -4.14 -7.56
N THR A 77 -11.85 -5.03 -7.47
CA THR A 77 -11.96 -6.27 -8.27
C THR A 77 -11.78 -6.04 -9.78
N PHE A 78 -12.24 -4.90 -10.29
CA PHE A 78 -11.99 -4.45 -11.66
C PHE A 78 -11.41 -3.03 -11.63
N ARG A 79 -10.11 -2.90 -11.90
CA ARG A 79 -9.44 -1.60 -12.04
C ARG A 79 -9.08 -1.37 -13.50
N ARG A 80 -9.41 -0.17 -14.01
CA ARG A 80 -8.95 0.27 -15.32
C ARG A 80 -7.48 0.67 -15.23
N GLY A 81 -6.60 0.04 -16.02
CA GLY A 81 -5.15 0.22 -15.94
C GLY A 81 -4.67 1.66 -16.20
N TYR A 82 -5.44 2.45 -16.95
CA TYR A 82 -5.13 3.86 -17.22
C TYR A 82 -5.42 4.80 -16.05
N LEU A 83 -6.11 4.34 -14.99
CA LEU A 83 -6.38 5.17 -13.82
C LEU A 83 -5.17 5.20 -12.87
N PRO A 84 -4.86 6.37 -12.27
CA PRO A 84 -3.71 6.51 -11.37
C PRO A 84 -3.83 5.58 -10.15
N GLY A 85 -2.70 5.00 -9.74
CA GLY A 85 -2.62 4.04 -8.63
C GLY A 85 -2.31 4.64 -7.28
N TRP A 86 -2.10 5.95 -7.22
CA TRP A 86 -1.74 6.68 -6.01
C TRP A 86 -2.84 7.68 -5.67
N CYS A 87 -3.02 7.94 -4.38
CA CYS A 87 -3.87 9.00 -3.88
C CYS A 87 -3.33 10.37 -4.30
N ASP A 88 -4.25 11.29 -4.55
CA ASP A 88 -3.91 12.66 -4.93
C ASP A 88 -3.46 13.49 -3.71
N GLU A 89 -4.01 13.15 -2.53
CA GLU A 89 -3.62 13.65 -1.21
C GLU A 89 -2.16 13.31 -0.88
N VAL A 90 -1.53 14.19 -0.11
CA VAL A 90 -0.13 14.08 0.28
C VAL A 90 0.00 14.05 1.78
N PHE A 91 0.85 13.14 2.25
CA PHE A 91 1.09 12.90 3.66
C PHE A 91 2.56 13.08 3.99
N ARG A 92 2.85 13.25 5.27
CA ARG A 92 4.20 13.38 5.80
C ARG A 92 4.53 12.19 6.68
N VAL A 93 5.70 11.61 6.50
CA VAL A 93 6.21 10.55 7.36
C VAL A 93 6.55 11.13 8.73
N THR A 94 5.89 10.66 9.78
CA THR A 94 6.14 11.10 11.17
C THR A 94 7.16 10.23 11.87
N LYS A 95 7.08 8.92 11.67
CA LYS A 95 7.90 7.93 12.35
C LYS A 95 8.20 6.74 11.47
N VAL A 96 9.40 6.22 11.62
CA VAL A 96 9.91 5.02 10.94
C VAL A 96 10.09 3.94 12.00
N TYR A 97 9.57 2.74 11.73
CA TYR A 97 9.74 1.55 12.56
C TYR A 97 10.58 0.52 11.82
N PHE A 98 11.76 0.23 12.37
CA PHE A 98 12.69 -0.78 11.86
C PHE A 98 12.25 -2.22 12.21
N SER A 99 10.97 -2.53 11.99
CA SER A 99 10.47 -3.90 12.00
C SER A 99 10.89 -4.65 10.72
N HIS A 100 10.64 -5.95 10.68
CA HIS A 100 10.83 -6.78 9.49
C HIS A 100 9.46 -7.25 8.97
N PRO A 101 8.89 -6.59 7.94
CA PRO A 101 9.43 -5.48 7.15
C PRO A 101 9.26 -4.10 7.83
N THR A 102 9.99 -3.09 7.35
CA THR A 102 9.97 -1.72 7.89
C THR A 102 8.61 -1.07 7.64
N THR A 103 8.08 -0.39 8.66
CA THR A 103 6.75 0.25 8.60
C THR A 103 6.81 1.73 8.99
N PHE A 104 5.82 2.50 8.53
CA PHE A 104 5.78 3.95 8.66
C PHE A 104 4.46 4.45 9.24
N GLU A 105 4.54 5.46 10.10
CA GLU A 105 3.38 6.27 10.50
C GLU A 105 3.36 7.56 9.70
N LEU A 106 2.16 8.01 9.36
CA LEU A 106 1.92 9.17 8.52
C LEU A 106 1.03 10.18 9.23
N GLN A 107 1.17 11.44 8.85
CA GLN A 107 0.24 12.49 9.19
C GLN A 107 -0.14 13.27 7.93
N ASP A 108 -1.31 13.88 7.96
CA ASP A 108 -1.72 14.92 7.04
C ASP A 108 -0.82 16.18 7.16
N LEU A 109 -0.79 17.02 6.13
CA LEU A 109 -0.20 18.36 6.11
C LEU A 109 -0.76 19.28 7.20
N LYS A 110 -1.99 19.07 7.69
CA LYS A 110 -2.53 19.77 8.89
C LYS A 110 -2.15 19.12 10.22
N SER A 111 -1.22 18.15 10.21
CA SER A 111 -0.72 17.44 11.40
C SER A 111 -1.75 16.53 12.09
N GLU A 112 -2.77 16.08 11.36
CA GLU A 112 -3.67 15.03 11.83
C GLU A 112 -3.05 13.65 11.53
N ALA A 113 -2.94 12.79 12.54
CA ALA A 113 -2.32 11.47 12.38
C ALA A 113 -3.24 10.52 11.61
N ILE A 114 -2.67 9.80 10.64
CA ILE A 114 -3.39 8.74 9.94
C ILE A 114 -3.34 7.48 10.78
N LYS A 115 -4.51 6.85 10.97
CA LYS A 115 -4.61 5.61 11.73
C LYS A 115 -3.95 4.45 10.98
N GLY A 116 -3.03 3.76 11.65
CA GLY A 116 -2.39 2.54 11.15
C GLY A 116 -0.90 2.73 10.83
N ARG A 117 -0.29 1.67 10.30
CA ARG A 117 1.08 1.64 9.82
C ARG A 117 1.09 1.21 8.36
N PHE A 118 1.98 1.79 7.58
CA PHE A 118 2.08 1.57 6.15
C PHE A 118 3.41 0.90 5.81
N TYR A 119 3.39 0.01 4.83
CA TYR A 119 4.61 -0.58 4.26
C TYR A 119 5.26 0.37 3.25
N ALA A 120 6.56 0.17 2.98
CA ALA A 120 7.28 0.98 1.99
C ALA A 120 6.65 0.90 0.59
N GLU A 121 6.14 -0.28 0.24
CA GLU A 121 5.50 -0.59 -1.05
C GLU A 121 4.17 0.15 -1.24
N GLU A 122 3.54 0.57 -0.15
CA GLU A 122 2.28 1.33 -0.15
C GLU A 122 2.51 2.84 -0.24
N LEU A 123 3.78 3.27 -0.26
CA LEU A 123 4.17 4.67 -0.19
C LEU A 123 5.04 5.08 -1.39
N GLN A 124 4.70 6.21 -2.00
CA GLN A 124 5.51 6.83 -3.03
C GLN A 124 6.04 8.18 -2.52
N LYS A 125 7.36 8.29 -2.37
CA LYS A 125 8.01 9.58 -2.07
C LYS A 125 7.76 10.57 -3.19
N ILE A 126 7.39 11.79 -2.82
CA ILE A 126 7.26 12.91 -3.75
C ILE A 126 8.36 13.94 -3.47
N SER A 127 8.92 14.50 -4.54
CA SER A 127 9.73 15.71 -4.47
C SER A 127 8.84 16.89 -4.87
N LYS A 128 8.54 17.77 -3.92
CA LYS A 128 7.78 18.99 -4.19
C LYS A 128 8.71 20.19 -4.14
N ARG A 129 8.63 21.09 -5.13
CA ARG A 129 9.22 22.43 -5.01
C ARG A 129 8.31 23.28 -4.10
N SER A 130 8.87 24.23 -3.37
CA SER A 130 8.13 25.08 -2.40
C SER A 130 6.89 25.76 -3.02
N ASP A 131 6.93 26.01 -4.33
CA ASP A 131 5.98 26.87 -5.02
C ASP A 131 4.91 26.07 -5.81
N ASP A 132 4.98 24.74 -5.83
CA ASP A 132 3.99 23.94 -6.56
C ASP A 132 2.65 23.93 -5.80
N TYR A 133 1.55 24.19 -6.50
CA TYR A 133 0.21 23.97 -5.97
C TYR A 133 -0.30 22.57 -6.34
N TRP A 134 -1.29 22.09 -5.60
CA TRP A 134 -1.92 20.79 -5.88
C TRP A 134 -2.84 20.89 -7.11
N ARG A 135 -3.32 19.76 -7.64
CA ARG A 135 -4.32 19.81 -8.71
C ARG A 135 -5.63 20.38 -8.17
N ILE A 136 -6.27 21.25 -8.93
CA ILE A 136 -7.58 21.83 -8.57
C ILE A 136 -8.67 20.83 -8.96
N GLU A 137 -9.54 20.46 -8.02
CA GLU A 137 -10.77 19.70 -8.29
C GLU A 137 -11.87 20.62 -8.82
N LYS A 138 -12.10 21.73 -8.12
CA LYS A 138 -13.19 22.65 -8.42
C LYS A 138 -12.90 24.07 -7.92
N VAL A 139 -13.35 25.07 -8.67
CA VAL A 139 -13.43 26.45 -8.21
C VAL A 139 -14.76 26.67 -7.48
N LEU A 140 -14.70 27.10 -6.23
CA LEU A 140 -15.86 27.30 -5.37
C LEU A 140 -16.36 28.75 -5.37
N LYS A 141 -15.43 29.71 -5.33
CA LYS A 141 -15.75 31.15 -5.34
C LYS A 141 -14.70 31.92 -6.15
N THR A 142 -15.09 33.10 -6.63
CA THR A 142 -14.20 34.04 -7.30
C THR A 142 -14.39 35.41 -6.66
N LYS A 143 -13.29 36.15 -6.45
CA LYS A 143 -13.33 37.53 -5.96
C LYS A 143 -12.28 38.38 -6.66
N GLY A 144 -12.49 39.70 -6.64
CA GLY A 144 -11.58 40.66 -7.26
C GLY A 144 -11.83 40.84 -8.76
N ILE A 145 -11.18 41.85 -9.33
CA ILE A 145 -11.34 42.28 -10.73
C ILE A 145 -9.94 42.45 -11.35
N GLY A 146 -9.79 42.07 -12.62
CA GLY A 146 -8.54 42.19 -13.36
C GLY A 146 -7.37 41.44 -12.70
N ARG A 147 -6.19 42.06 -12.60
CA ARG A 147 -4.96 41.43 -12.08
C ARG A 147 -5.02 41.00 -10.59
N LYS A 148 -6.02 41.46 -9.83
CA LYS A 148 -6.24 41.08 -8.42
C LYS A 148 -7.29 39.97 -8.27
N LYS A 149 -7.65 39.29 -9.36
CA LYS A 149 -8.62 38.21 -9.33
C LYS A 149 -8.04 36.99 -8.62
N GLU A 150 -8.80 36.50 -7.66
CA GLU A 150 -8.47 35.32 -6.85
C GLU A 150 -9.62 34.33 -6.91
N TYR A 151 -9.28 33.05 -6.74
CA TYR A 151 -10.20 31.94 -6.79
C TYR A 151 -10.08 31.09 -5.54
N TYR A 152 -11.20 30.80 -4.90
CA TYR A 152 -11.26 29.87 -3.78
C TYR A 152 -11.44 28.47 -4.36
N VAL A 153 -10.44 27.62 -4.18
CA VAL A 153 -10.38 26.32 -4.86
C VAL A 153 -10.47 25.16 -3.87
N LYS A 154 -11.12 24.09 -4.32
CA LYS A 154 -11.04 22.77 -3.73
C LYS A 154 -9.92 22.00 -4.41
N TRP A 155 -8.97 21.50 -3.62
CA TRP A 155 -7.84 20.72 -4.13
C TRP A 155 -8.23 19.25 -4.29
N GLN A 156 -7.77 18.64 -5.39
CA GLN A 156 -8.08 17.26 -5.73
C GLN A 156 -7.51 16.29 -4.71
N GLY A 157 -8.39 15.50 -4.11
CA GLY A 157 -8.05 14.50 -3.12
C GLY A 157 -7.81 15.05 -1.72
N PHE A 158 -7.90 16.36 -1.50
CA PHE A 158 -7.81 16.94 -0.17
C PHE A 158 -9.20 17.24 0.40
N ASP A 159 -9.30 17.21 1.71
CA ASP A 159 -10.50 17.61 2.44
C ASP A 159 -10.79 19.12 2.30
N GLU A 160 -12.03 19.55 2.54
CA GLU A 160 -12.48 20.94 2.40
C GLU A 160 -11.70 21.90 3.31
N ARG A 161 -11.14 21.37 4.39
CA ARG A 161 -10.24 22.10 5.29
C ARG A 161 -9.03 22.68 4.54
N PHE A 162 -8.60 22.10 3.42
CA PHE A 162 -7.47 22.56 2.62
C PHE A 162 -7.82 23.63 1.59
N ASN A 163 -9.10 23.95 1.42
CA ASN A 163 -9.53 24.93 0.45
C ASN A 163 -8.89 26.30 0.72
N SER A 164 -8.32 26.91 -0.32
CA SER A 164 -7.57 28.16 -0.19
C SER A 164 -7.79 29.09 -1.39
N TRP A 165 -7.47 30.37 -1.19
CA TRP A 165 -7.49 31.36 -2.26
C TRP A 165 -6.19 31.28 -3.06
N VAL A 166 -6.30 31.19 -4.38
CA VAL A 166 -5.19 31.22 -5.32
C VAL A 166 -5.33 32.38 -6.30
N LYS A 167 -4.20 32.94 -6.71
CA LYS A 167 -4.16 34.05 -7.67
C LYS A 167 -4.46 33.53 -9.08
N GLU A 168 -5.09 34.37 -9.92
CA GLU A 168 -5.38 34.02 -11.32
C GLU A 168 -4.13 33.60 -12.13
N ALA A 169 -2.95 34.13 -11.80
CA ALA A 169 -1.70 33.76 -12.43
C ALA A 169 -1.40 32.24 -12.35
N TRP A 170 -1.97 31.53 -11.38
CA TRP A 170 -1.79 30.10 -11.15
C TRP A 170 -2.87 29.21 -11.79
N MET A 171 -3.91 29.79 -12.37
CA MET A 171 -4.95 29.01 -13.07
C MET A 171 -4.59 28.64 -14.51
N ARG A 172 -3.38 29.00 -14.97
CA ARG A 172 -2.90 28.73 -16.32
C ARG A 172 -2.36 27.32 -16.47
#